data_AF-A0A952H451-F1
#
_entry.id   AF-A0A952H451-F1
#
_cell.length_a   1.000
_cell.length_b   1.000
_cell.length_c   1.000
_cell.angle_alpha   90.00
_cell.angle_beta   90.00
_cell.angle_gamma   90.00
#
_symmetry.space_group_name_H-M   'P 1'
#
loop_
_entity.id
_entity.type
_entity.pdbx_description
1 polymer ?
#
loop_
_entity_poly.entity_id
_entity_poly.type
_entity_poly.pdbx_seq_one_letter_code
_entity_poly.pdbx_strand_id
1 'polypeptide(L)'
;MTTTLADWLPAEQGPWHLDFEQWPQAQAQRWRAVLAVGAADRRVLLAERELDGMLLQSVESRLDAPVGWQRCSAEAVTHFLGAGEADFRALSDVEDALAAVEGQAQTDELSALALSEQASPVVRLLNATIYDALQDTASDIHIECTARGAVIRFRVDGVMALVRQVESAQVAEQLVSRLKVMA
;
A
#
# COMPACT_ATOMS: atom_id res chain seq x y z
N MET A 1 -16.61 -20.73 -10.06
CA MET A 1 -15.95 -21.72 -9.17
C MET A 1 -15.01 -20.94 -8.28
N THR A 2 -15.04 -21.12 -6.97
CA THR A 2 -14.14 -20.37 -6.06
C THR A 2 -12.73 -20.90 -6.23
N THR A 3 -11.85 -20.13 -6.87
CA THR A 3 -10.45 -20.52 -7.06
C THR A 3 -9.66 -20.22 -5.78
N THR A 4 -8.77 -21.13 -5.40
CA THR A 4 -7.99 -21.06 -4.17
C THR A 4 -6.50 -21.06 -4.48
N LEU A 5 -5.66 -20.63 -3.53
CA LEU A 5 -4.20 -20.69 -3.70
C LEU A 5 -3.69 -22.12 -3.96
N ALA A 6 -4.37 -23.13 -3.41
CA ALA A 6 -4.02 -24.54 -3.60
C ALA A 6 -4.26 -25.05 -5.04
N ASP A 7 -5.06 -24.36 -5.85
CA ASP A 7 -5.25 -24.70 -7.28
C ASP A 7 -4.02 -24.34 -8.11
N TRP A 8 -3.21 -23.40 -7.62
CA TRP A 8 -2.05 -22.87 -8.32
C TRP A 8 -0.76 -23.32 -7.67
N LEU A 9 -0.68 -23.41 -6.34
CA LEU A 9 0.57 -23.66 -5.63
C LEU A 9 0.67 -25.12 -5.13
N PRO A 10 1.89 -25.68 -5.02
CA PRO A 10 2.08 -27.05 -4.54
C PRO A 10 1.54 -27.22 -3.11
N ALA A 11 0.68 -28.22 -2.91
CA ALA A 11 0.08 -28.51 -1.59
C ALA A 11 1.13 -28.85 -0.52
N GLU A 12 2.24 -29.46 -0.94
CA GLU A 12 3.38 -29.85 -0.09
C GLU A 12 4.10 -28.67 0.55
N GLN A 13 3.89 -27.47 0.00
CA GLN A 13 4.56 -26.22 0.39
C GLN A 13 3.57 -25.26 1.07
N GLY A 14 2.33 -25.68 1.31
CA GLY A 14 1.35 -24.93 2.07
C GLY A 14 1.47 -25.16 3.59
N PRO A 15 0.58 -24.56 4.41
CA PRO A 15 -0.57 -23.76 3.98
C PRO A 15 -0.13 -22.42 3.39
N TRP A 16 -0.76 -22.05 2.28
CA TRP A 16 -0.49 -20.79 1.58
C TRP A 16 -1.48 -19.72 2.03
N HIS A 17 -0.99 -18.51 2.26
CA HIS A 17 -1.81 -17.33 2.51
C HIS A 17 -1.30 -16.14 1.68
N LEU A 18 -2.18 -15.18 1.43
CA LEU A 18 -1.80 -13.93 0.77
C LEU A 18 -1.13 -13.01 1.78
N ASP A 19 -0.06 -12.34 1.37
CA ASP A 19 0.65 -11.38 2.20
C ASP A 19 0.61 -10.00 1.55
N PHE A 20 -0.34 -9.19 2.02
CA PHE A 20 -0.48 -7.79 1.60
C PHE A 20 0.33 -6.82 2.46
N GLU A 21 1.03 -7.30 3.50
CA GLU A 21 1.92 -6.48 4.30
C GLU A 21 3.27 -6.32 3.59
N GLN A 22 3.84 -7.44 3.12
CA GLN A 22 5.08 -7.47 2.35
C GLN A 22 4.86 -7.09 0.87
N TRP A 23 3.66 -7.29 0.34
CA TRP A 23 3.28 -6.91 -1.02
C TRP A 23 1.97 -6.10 -1.03
N PRO A 24 2.06 -4.76 -0.82
CA PRO A 24 0.89 -3.91 -0.61
C PRO A 24 -0.15 -3.98 -1.73
N GLN A 25 -1.42 -3.85 -1.34
CA GLN A 25 -2.59 -3.91 -2.24
C GLN A 25 -2.45 -3.03 -3.49
N ALA A 26 -1.89 -1.83 -3.36
CA ALA A 26 -1.65 -0.92 -4.50
C ALA A 26 -0.63 -1.49 -5.51
N GLN A 27 0.44 -2.12 -5.02
CA GLN A 27 1.44 -2.78 -5.87
C GLN A 27 0.84 -4.02 -6.51
N ALA A 28 0.06 -4.78 -5.74
CA ALA A 28 -0.61 -5.96 -6.22
C ALA A 28 -1.59 -5.65 -7.37
N GLN A 29 -2.37 -4.57 -7.24
CA GLN A 29 -3.26 -4.10 -8.30
C GLN A 29 -2.48 -3.57 -9.51
N ARG A 30 -1.47 -2.73 -9.29
CA ARG A 30 -0.65 -2.12 -10.36
C ARG A 30 -0.01 -3.18 -11.24
N TRP A 31 0.58 -4.20 -10.62
CA TRP A 31 1.32 -5.24 -11.31
C TRP A 31 0.48 -6.46 -11.68
N ARG A 32 -0.81 -6.48 -11.30
CA ARG A 32 -1.70 -7.64 -11.48
C ARG A 32 -1.03 -8.93 -10.96
N ALA A 33 -0.41 -8.82 -9.78
CA ALA A 33 0.35 -9.89 -9.16
C ALA A 33 0.11 -9.90 -7.65
N VAL A 34 0.01 -11.07 -7.03
CA VAL A 34 -0.18 -11.20 -5.58
C VAL A 34 0.92 -12.07 -4.97
N LEU A 35 1.36 -11.74 -3.76
CA LEU A 35 2.34 -12.52 -3.03
C LEU A 35 1.63 -13.58 -2.19
N ALA A 36 2.02 -14.84 -2.38
CA ALA A 36 1.62 -15.94 -1.54
C ALA A 36 2.82 -16.44 -0.72
N VAL A 37 2.60 -16.64 0.58
CA VAL A 37 3.59 -17.16 1.52
C VAL A 37 3.15 -18.51 2.03
N GLY A 38 4.03 -19.50 1.91
CA GLY A 38 3.81 -20.89 2.27
C GLY A 38 4.67 -21.32 3.46
N ALA A 39 4.72 -22.63 3.71
CA ALA A 39 5.57 -23.20 4.74
C ALA A 39 7.05 -22.90 4.48
N ALA A 40 7.83 -22.80 5.58
CA ALA A 40 9.25 -22.45 5.55
C ALA A 40 9.56 -21.10 4.87
N ASP A 41 8.66 -20.12 5.01
CA ASP A 41 8.79 -18.76 4.45
C ASP A 41 9.00 -18.76 2.94
N ARG A 42 8.36 -19.72 2.24
CA ARG A 42 8.47 -19.81 0.81
C ARG A 42 7.54 -18.79 0.16
N ARG A 43 8.11 -17.95 -0.70
CA ARG A 43 7.42 -16.82 -1.31
C ARG A 43 7.20 -17.08 -2.79
N VAL A 44 5.97 -16.92 -3.26
CA VAL A 44 5.61 -17.07 -4.67
C VAL A 44 4.74 -15.91 -5.13
N LEU A 45 5.18 -15.22 -6.18
CA LEU A 45 4.40 -14.22 -6.90
C LEU A 45 3.48 -14.90 -7.92
N LEU A 46 2.17 -14.74 -7.72
CA LEU A 46 1.14 -15.21 -8.63
C LEU A 46 0.72 -14.06 -9.55
N ALA A 47 0.87 -14.22 -10.86
CA ALA A 47 0.53 -13.17 -11.83
C ALA A 47 -0.21 -13.73 -13.05
N GLU A 48 -1.04 -12.90 -13.68
CA GLU A 48 -1.81 -13.31 -14.87
C GLU A 48 -0.94 -13.47 -16.13
N ARG A 49 0.21 -12.81 -16.11
CA ARG A 49 1.17 -12.68 -17.19
C ARG A 49 2.57 -13.00 -16.68
N GLU A 50 3.45 -13.30 -17.61
CA GLU A 50 4.87 -13.44 -17.30
C GLU A 50 5.40 -12.14 -16.71
N LEU A 51 6.16 -12.25 -15.62
CA LEU A 51 6.75 -11.11 -14.93
C LEU A 51 8.07 -10.74 -15.59
N ASP A 52 8.34 -9.44 -15.67
CA ASP A 52 9.65 -8.95 -16.06
C ASP A 52 10.70 -9.43 -15.06
N GLY A 53 11.83 -9.93 -15.54
CA GLY A 53 12.94 -10.35 -14.68
C GLY A 53 13.45 -9.22 -13.79
N MET A 54 13.36 -7.97 -14.24
CA MET A 54 13.71 -6.80 -13.43
C MET A 54 12.74 -6.58 -12.28
N LEU A 55 11.45 -6.82 -12.49
CA LEU A 55 10.43 -6.74 -11.44
C LEU A 55 10.65 -7.83 -10.39
N LEU A 56 10.89 -9.07 -10.82
CA LEU A 56 11.20 -10.17 -9.89
C LEU A 56 12.43 -9.86 -9.05
N GLN A 57 13.51 -9.39 -9.68
CA GLN A 57 14.72 -9.01 -8.97
C GLN A 57 14.49 -7.85 -7.98
N SER A 58 13.70 -6.85 -8.35
CA SER A 58 13.31 -5.77 -7.43
C SER A 58 12.54 -6.28 -6.23
N VAL A 59 11.60 -7.22 -6.44
CA VAL A 59 10.82 -7.80 -5.34
C VAL A 59 11.70 -8.67 -4.45
N GLU A 60 12.56 -9.52 -5.01
CA GLU A 60 13.50 -10.33 -4.25
C GLU A 60 14.44 -9.47 -3.41
N SER A 61 14.97 -8.39 -3.98
CA SER A 61 15.85 -7.45 -3.27
C SER A 61 15.13 -6.75 -2.12
N ARG A 62 13.86 -6.36 -2.32
CA ARG A 62 13.07 -5.71 -1.27
C ARG A 62 12.73 -6.68 -0.14
N LEU A 63 12.43 -7.92 -0.49
CA LEU A 63 11.99 -8.96 0.43
C LEU A 63 13.15 -9.68 1.13
N ASP A 64 14.40 -9.40 0.73
CA ASP A 64 15.62 -10.07 1.18
C ASP A 64 15.52 -11.61 1.14
N ALA A 65 14.81 -12.12 0.13
CA ALA A 65 14.51 -13.54 -0.01
C ALA A 65 14.22 -13.90 -1.47
N PRO A 66 14.55 -15.14 -1.91
CA PRO A 66 14.20 -15.60 -3.24
C PRO A 66 12.69 -15.75 -3.38
N VAL A 67 12.14 -15.28 -4.50
CA VAL A 67 10.71 -15.28 -4.77
C VAL A 67 10.46 -16.08 -6.03
N GLY A 68 9.79 -17.22 -5.86
CA GLY A 68 9.30 -17.98 -7.00
C GLY A 68 8.24 -17.18 -7.75
N TRP A 69 8.01 -17.50 -9.01
CA TRP A 69 6.89 -16.93 -9.74
C TRP A 69 6.05 -18.02 -10.37
N GLN A 70 4.75 -17.79 -10.46
CA GLN A 70 3.84 -18.70 -11.12
C GLN A 70 2.73 -17.97 -11.84
N ARG A 71 2.50 -18.38 -13.09
CA ARG A 71 1.38 -17.87 -13.88
C ARG A 71 0.06 -18.45 -13.37
N CYS A 72 -0.93 -17.58 -13.19
CA CYS A 72 -2.31 -17.97 -12.92
C CYS A 72 -3.30 -17.31 -13.89
N SER A 73 -4.58 -17.68 -13.81
CA SER A 73 -5.62 -17.08 -14.64
C SER A 73 -5.91 -15.64 -14.19
N ALA A 74 -6.33 -14.78 -15.12
CA ALA A 74 -6.73 -13.41 -14.79
C ALA A 74 -7.90 -13.38 -13.79
N GLU A 75 -8.81 -14.36 -13.86
CA GLU A 75 -9.92 -14.53 -12.91
C GLU A 75 -9.41 -14.84 -11.50
N ALA A 76 -8.38 -15.69 -11.37
CA ALA A 76 -7.76 -16.00 -10.08
C ALA A 76 -7.05 -14.79 -9.46
N VAL A 77 -6.26 -14.05 -10.24
CA VAL A 77 -5.63 -12.81 -9.75
C VAL A 77 -6.69 -11.81 -9.28
N THR A 78 -7.75 -11.61 -10.07
CA THR A 78 -8.84 -10.71 -9.68
C THR A 78 -9.53 -11.18 -8.39
N HIS A 79 -9.74 -12.48 -8.23
CA HIS A 79 -10.29 -13.05 -7.00
C HIS A 79 -9.39 -12.78 -5.79
N PHE A 80 -8.08 -13.02 -5.91
CA PHE A 80 -7.12 -12.80 -4.83
C PHE A 80 -6.96 -11.32 -4.47
N LEU A 81 -6.93 -10.42 -5.46
CA LEU A 81 -6.92 -8.98 -5.23
C LEU A 81 -8.18 -8.52 -4.51
N GLY A 82 -9.34 -9.11 -4.81
CA GLY A 82 -10.60 -8.82 -4.14
C GLY A 82 -10.61 -9.19 -2.65
N ALA A 83 -9.86 -10.23 -2.25
CA ALA A 83 -9.71 -10.58 -0.84
C ALA A 83 -8.98 -9.48 -0.05
N GLY A 84 -7.87 -8.96 -0.58
CA GLY A 84 -7.17 -7.81 0.01
C GLY A 84 -7.95 -6.50 -0.10
N GLU A 85 -8.80 -6.36 -1.12
CA GLU A 85 -9.65 -5.18 -1.31
C GLU A 85 -10.80 -5.11 -0.30
N ALA A 86 -11.36 -6.23 0.14
CA ALA A 86 -12.41 -6.24 1.16
C ALA A 86 -11.87 -5.76 2.52
N ASP A 87 -10.66 -6.21 2.90
CA ASP A 87 -9.99 -5.74 4.11
C ASP A 87 -9.55 -4.28 3.99
N PHE A 88 -9.01 -3.88 2.83
CA PHE A 88 -8.63 -2.50 2.57
C PHE A 88 -9.83 -1.54 2.49
N ARG A 89 -10.93 -1.94 1.86
CA ARG A 89 -12.18 -1.16 1.82
C ARG A 89 -12.87 -1.12 3.17
N ALA A 90 -12.85 -2.18 3.96
CA ALA A 90 -13.38 -2.12 5.32
C ALA A 90 -12.61 -1.11 6.18
N LEU A 91 -11.29 -1.02 6.02
CA LEU A 91 -10.47 0.03 6.63
C LEU A 91 -10.85 1.42 6.09
N SER A 92 -11.01 1.57 4.76
CA SER A 92 -11.43 2.82 4.12
C SER A 92 -12.86 3.26 4.49
N ASP A 93 -13.79 2.33 4.65
CA ASP A 93 -15.19 2.59 5.00
C ASP A 93 -15.29 2.96 6.48
N VAL A 94 -14.43 2.40 7.33
CA VAL A 94 -14.25 2.86 8.73
C VAL A 94 -13.67 4.27 8.74
N GLU A 95 -12.69 4.58 7.89
CA GLU A 95 -12.15 5.94 7.73
C GLU A 95 -13.21 6.94 7.25
N ASP A 96 -14.06 6.58 6.28
CA ASP A 96 -15.16 7.41 5.78
C ASP A 96 -16.32 7.56 6.78
N ALA A 97 -16.66 6.49 7.51
CA ALA A 97 -17.68 6.53 8.56
C ALA A 97 -17.23 7.40 9.75
N LEU A 98 -15.94 7.37 10.10
CA LEU A 98 -15.36 8.27 11.10
C LEU A 98 -15.37 9.72 10.62
N ALA A 99 -15.09 9.97 9.33
CA ALA A 99 -15.19 11.30 8.72
C ALA A 99 -16.63 11.86 8.72
N ALA A 100 -17.66 11.01 8.65
CA ALA A 100 -19.06 11.43 8.75
C ALA A 100 -19.50 11.84 10.18
N VAL A 101 -18.84 11.31 11.22
CA VAL A 101 -19.13 11.64 12.63
C VAL A 101 -18.49 12.97 13.05
N GLU A 102 -17.42 13.41 12.37
CA GLU A 102 -16.69 14.65 12.66
C GLU A 102 -17.46 15.95 12.29
N GLY A 103 -18.63 15.85 11.65
CA GLY A 103 -19.45 17.00 11.27
C GLY A 103 -20.18 17.73 12.41
N GLN A 104 -20.15 17.23 13.66
CA GLN A 104 -21.04 17.74 14.72
C GLN A 104 -20.45 17.99 16.13
N ALA A 105 -19.15 17.93 16.38
CA ALA A 105 -18.64 18.21 17.73
C ALA A 105 -17.41 19.13 17.74
N GLN A 106 -17.66 20.41 18.05
CA GLN A 106 -16.67 21.33 18.58
C GLN A 106 -16.46 21.07 20.08
N THR A 107 -15.26 21.43 20.55
CA THR A 107 -14.84 21.88 21.90
C THR A 107 -14.03 20.91 22.78
N ASP A 108 -12.89 21.47 23.21
CA ASP A 108 -12.02 21.23 24.37
C ASP A 108 -10.99 20.08 24.43
N GLU A 109 -9.75 20.49 24.08
CA GLU A 109 -8.46 20.29 24.75
C GLU A 109 -8.33 19.35 25.96
N LEU A 110 -7.50 18.31 25.80
CA LEU A 110 -6.20 18.02 26.47
C LEU A 110 -6.04 16.53 26.85
N SER A 111 -5.17 15.81 26.13
CA SER A 111 -4.11 14.96 26.72
C SER A 111 -3.32 14.24 25.63
N ALA A 112 -1.99 14.26 25.78
CA ALA A 112 -0.98 13.98 24.76
C ALA A 112 -0.82 12.51 24.31
N LEU A 113 -1.87 11.69 24.44
CA LEU A 113 -1.91 10.29 23.96
C LEU A 113 -3.12 9.98 23.06
N ALA A 114 -4.02 10.96 22.83
CA ALA A 114 -5.12 10.88 21.86
C ALA A 114 -4.75 11.39 20.45
N LEU A 115 -3.44 11.54 20.17
CA LEU A 115 -2.95 12.25 18.98
C LEU A 115 -3.02 11.45 17.66
N SER A 116 -3.47 10.19 17.67
CA SER A 116 -3.69 9.41 16.43
C SER A 116 -5.14 9.41 15.94
N GLU A 117 -6.12 9.71 16.80
CA GLU A 117 -7.55 9.74 16.44
C GLU A 117 -8.04 11.14 16.03
N GLN A 118 -7.30 12.21 16.36
CA GLN A 118 -7.64 13.61 16.04
C GLN A 118 -6.70 14.27 15.01
N ALA A 119 -5.75 13.52 14.46
CA ALA A 119 -4.87 14.06 13.43
C ALA A 119 -5.68 14.39 12.18
N SER A 120 -5.58 15.64 11.68
CA SER A 120 -6.30 16.04 10.47
C SER A 120 -5.95 15.08 9.31
N PRO A 121 -6.87 14.86 8.35
CA PRO A 121 -6.64 13.93 7.24
C PRO A 121 -5.30 14.13 6.51
N VAL A 122 -4.83 15.37 6.47
CA VAL A 122 -3.52 15.76 5.90
C VAL A 122 -2.36 15.28 6.75
N VAL A 123 -2.45 15.37 8.08
CA VAL A 123 -1.44 14.84 9.00
C VAL A 123 -1.38 13.33 8.90
N ARG A 124 -2.53 12.65 8.82
CA ARG A 124 -2.58 11.20 8.61
C ARG A 124 -1.98 10.80 7.27
N LEU A 125 -2.34 11.48 6.18
CA LEU A 125 -1.77 11.27 4.86
C LEU A 125 -0.24 11.46 4.85
N LEU A 126 0.25 12.51 5.51
CA LEU A 126 1.68 12.77 5.59
C LEU A 126 2.40 11.68 6.40
N ASN A 127 1.85 11.29 7.56
CA ASN A 127 2.42 10.22 8.39
C ASN A 127 2.44 8.88 7.64
N ALA A 128 1.35 8.53 6.95
CA ALA A 128 1.29 7.34 6.12
C ALA A 128 2.31 7.40 4.98
N THR A 129 2.46 8.55 4.33
CA THR A 129 3.48 8.74 3.27
C THR A 129 4.90 8.55 3.81
N ILE A 130 5.20 9.06 5.01
CA ILE A 130 6.51 8.89 5.64
C ILE A 130 6.74 7.42 6.05
N TYR A 131 5.70 6.77 6.58
CA TYR A 131 5.75 5.36 6.93
C TYR A 131 5.99 4.48 5.70
N ASP A 132 5.23 4.69 4.62
CA ASP A 132 5.39 3.99 3.34
C ASP A 132 6.83 4.17 2.81
N ALA A 133 7.37 5.39 2.86
CA ALA A 133 8.74 5.68 2.45
C ALA A 133 9.78 4.96 3.30
N LEU A 134 9.56 4.82 4.60
CA LEU A 134 10.43 4.06 5.49
C LEU A 134 10.41 2.56 5.16
N GLN A 135 9.22 2.00 4.97
CA GLN A 135 9.04 0.59 4.61
C GLN A 135 9.60 0.25 3.23
N ASP A 136 9.52 1.19 2.28
CA ASP A 136 10.12 1.07 0.95
C ASP A 136 11.62 1.43 0.95
N THR A 137 12.21 1.76 2.10
CA THR A 137 13.61 2.18 2.23
C THR A 137 13.99 3.33 1.28
N ALA A 138 13.04 4.23 1.04
CA ALA A 138 13.22 5.36 0.14
C ALA A 138 14.27 6.33 0.67
N SER A 139 15.23 6.67 -0.19
CA SER A 139 16.25 7.69 0.09
C SER A 139 15.64 9.10 0.17
N ASP A 140 14.63 9.39 -0.66
CA ASP A 140 14.01 10.71 -0.75
C ASP A 140 12.51 10.60 -1.02
N ILE A 141 11.76 11.52 -0.41
CA ILE A 141 10.33 11.72 -0.65
C ILE A 141 10.15 13.02 -1.44
N HIS A 142 9.67 12.91 -2.67
CA HIS A 142 9.37 14.05 -3.54
C HIS A 142 7.88 14.35 -3.51
N ILE A 143 7.48 15.49 -2.94
CA ILE A 143 6.10 15.97 -2.93
C ILE A 143 6.00 17.20 -3.82
N GLU A 144 5.39 17.06 -4.99
CA GLU A 144 5.15 18.15 -5.94
C GLU A 144 3.72 18.66 -5.83
N CYS A 145 3.54 19.89 -5.33
CA CYS A 145 2.23 20.52 -5.24
C CYS A 145 1.97 21.43 -6.45
N THR A 146 0.79 21.29 -7.03
CA THR A 146 0.30 22.06 -8.18
C THR A 146 -1.08 22.64 -7.86
N ALA A 147 -1.58 23.54 -8.72
CA ALA A 147 -2.93 24.07 -8.62
C ALA A 147 -4.04 23.00 -8.77
N ARG A 148 -3.72 21.77 -9.20
CA ARG A 148 -4.67 20.65 -9.30
C ARG A 148 -4.58 19.67 -8.14
N GLY A 149 -3.58 19.82 -7.26
CA GLY A 149 -3.31 18.89 -6.18
C GLY A 149 -1.84 18.50 -6.09
N ALA A 150 -1.53 17.34 -5.52
CA ALA A 150 -0.15 16.91 -5.24
C ALA A 150 0.22 15.59 -5.90
N VAL A 151 1.48 15.46 -6.27
CA VAL A 151 2.09 14.23 -6.78
C VAL A 151 3.22 13.83 -5.84
N ILE A 152 3.16 12.61 -5.31
CA ILE A 152 4.13 12.06 -4.37
C ILE A 152 4.91 10.95 -5.07
N ARG A 153 6.23 11.09 -5.10
CA ARG A 153 7.18 10.11 -5.65
C ARG A 153 8.23 9.75 -4.61
N PHE A 154 8.69 8.50 -4.60
CA PHE A 154 9.83 8.08 -3.80
C PHE A 154 11.04 7.83 -4.68
N ARG A 155 12.23 8.10 -4.16
CA ARG A 155 13.49 7.63 -4.75
C ARG A 155 13.97 6.40 -3.98
N VAL A 156 13.79 5.23 -4.57
CA VAL A 156 14.24 3.94 -4.01
C VAL A 156 15.40 3.45 -4.89
N ASP A 157 16.56 3.19 -4.29
CA ASP A 157 17.77 2.76 -5.00
C ASP A 157 18.14 3.61 -6.23
N GLY A 158 17.92 4.93 -6.11
CA GLY A 158 18.21 5.90 -7.18
C GLY A 158 17.13 6.00 -8.26
N VAL A 159 16.10 5.16 -8.24
CA VAL A 159 14.98 5.21 -9.20
C VAL A 159 13.80 5.98 -8.62
N MET A 160 13.24 6.89 -9.40
CA MET A 160 12.08 7.69 -9.00
C MET A 160 10.77 7.00 -9.41
N ALA A 161 9.92 6.68 -8.42
CA ALA A 161 8.65 6.00 -8.64
C ALA A 161 7.46 6.85 -8.17
N LEU A 162 6.38 6.91 -8.96
CA LEU A 162 5.11 7.52 -8.57
C LEU A 162 4.37 6.63 -7.58
N VAL A 163 4.09 7.16 -6.40
CA VAL A 163 3.48 6.44 -5.28
C VAL A 163 2.02 6.85 -5.10
N ARG A 164 1.76 8.16 -5.09
CA ARG A 164 0.42 8.69 -4.80
C ARG A 164 0.16 9.96 -5.59
N GLN A 165 -1.08 10.12 -6.00
CA GLN A 165 -1.59 11.36 -6.58
C GLN A 165 -2.81 11.80 -5.78
N VAL A 166 -2.83 13.08 -5.42
CA VAL A 166 -3.90 13.73 -4.67
C VAL A 166 -4.50 14.77 -5.59
N GLU A 167 -5.73 14.59 -6.01
CA GLU A 167 -6.42 15.50 -6.94
C GLU A 167 -7.20 16.61 -6.21
N SER A 168 -6.61 17.13 -5.12
CA SER A 168 -7.18 18.22 -4.33
C SER A 168 -6.13 19.28 -4.04
N ALA A 169 -6.34 20.48 -4.62
CA ALA A 169 -5.48 21.64 -4.41
C ALA A 169 -5.44 22.06 -2.93
N GLN A 170 -6.59 21.96 -2.24
CA GLN A 170 -6.69 22.30 -0.81
C GLN A 170 -5.84 21.35 0.05
N VAL A 171 -5.89 20.04 -0.21
CA VAL A 171 -5.08 19.05 0.51
C VAL A 171 -3.59 19.27 0.21
N ALA A 172 -3.23 19.59 -1.04
CA ALA A 172 -1.85 19.89 -1.42
C ALA A 172 -1.29 21.12 -0.68
N GLU A 173 -2.09 22.17 -0.53
CA GLU A 173 -1.71 23.36 0.24
C GLU A 173 -1.55 23.05 1.74
N GLN A 174 -2.47 22.27 2.30
CA GLN A 174 -2.41 21.85 3.69
C GLN A 174 -1.19 20.95 3.97
N LEU A 175 -0.82 20.07 3.03
CA LEU A 175 0.41 19.25 3.11
C LEU A 175 1.66 20.13 3.22
N VAL A 176 1.76 21.15 2.36
CA VAL A 176 2.87 22.12 2.40
C VAL A 176 2.91 22.86 3.72
N SER A 177 1.76 23.33 4.22
CA SER A 177 1.66 24.01 5.50
C SER A 177 2.14 23.12 6.65
N ARG A 178 1.72 21.85 6.66
CA ARG A 178 2.10 20.93 7.73
C ARG A 178 3.59 20.60 7.71
N LEU A 179 4.16 20.35 6.53
CA LEU A 179 5.60 20.13 6.36
C LEU A 179 6.42 21.30 6.90
N LYS A 180 5.99 22.54 6.61
CA LYS A 180 6.65 23.76 7.12
C LYS A 180 6.61 23.90 8.63
N VAL A 181 5.58 23.37 9.30
CA VAL A 181 5.47 23.42 10.77
C VAL A 181 6.36 22.38 11.44
N MET A 182 6.65 21.26 10.77
CA MET A 182 7.44 20.15 11.33
C MET A 182 8.96 20.36 11.23
N ALA A 183 9.42 21.30 10.41
CA ALA A 183 10.83 21.52 10.09
C ALA A 183 11.34 22.90 10.55
#